data_AF-A0AAX4KTC2-F1
#
_entry.id   AF-A0AAX4KTC2-F1
#
_cell.length_a   1.000
_cell.length_b   1.000
_cell.length_c   1.000
_cell.angle_alpha   90.00
_cell.angle_beta   90.00
_cell.angle_gamma   90.00
#
_symmetry.space_group_name_H-M   'P 1'
#
loop_
_entity.id
_entity.type
_entity.pdbx_description
1 polymer ?
#
loop_
_entity_poly.entity_id
_entity_poly.type
_entity_poly.pdbx_seq_one_letter_code
_entity_poly.pdbx_strand_id
1 'polypeptide(L)'
;MSEESDTSRPTRQAKKNAIRKIDKAVPREKKYKKKRKKEDQAAKELRQRYKQLDQKGKLARQQVEEGRHVVIDLMDDDSEEGERDKRKKEEREAEMVPFECVICSEEIIDVLSKAISEGKGGVDGGLAIWSCDQKDCGVLFCTSCVIRYITGAMARTNCPACRREWNLGMLRDQARAYDPDLLGEG
;
A
#
# COMPACT_ATOMS: atom_id res chain seq x y z
N MET A 1 -8.20 62.54 -2.14
CA MET A 1 -8.87 62.17 -3.39
C MET A 1 -9.48 60.81 -3.18
N SER A 2 -10.81 60.74 -3.06
CA SER A 2 -11.55 59.51 -2.83
C SER A 2 -12.30 59.19 -4.11
N GLU A 3 -11.87 58.16 -4.83
CA GLU A 3 -12.56 57.66 -6.02
C GLU A 3 -13.73 56.79 -5.57
N GLU A 4 -14.95 57.33 -5.68
CA GLU A 4 -16.18 56.55 -5.53
C GLU A 4 -16.45 55.79 -6.84
N SER A 5 -16.28 54.48 -6.81
CA SER A 5 -16.61 53.60 -7.94
C SER A 5 -18.11 53.33 -7.99
N ASP A 6 -18.79 54.00 -8.90
CA ASP A 6 -20.23 53.91 -9.14
C ASP A 6 -20.58 52.61 -9.92
N THR A 7 -21.00 51.56 -9.20
CA THR A 7 -21.42 50.30 -9.84
C THR A 7 -22.84 50.41 -10.38
N SER A 8 -22.97 50.60 -11.69
CA SER A 8 -24.26 50.72 -12.37
C SER A 8 -25.17 49.51 -12.18
N ARG A 9 -26.44 49.78 -11.81
CA ARG A 9 -27.45 48.74 -11.54
C ARG A 9 -27.72 47.89 -12.80
N PRO A 10 -27.67 46.54 -12.72
CA PRO A 10 -27.84 45.70 -13.89
C PRO A 10 -29.23 45.85 -14.52
N THR A 11 -29.26 46.00 -15.84
CA THR A 11 -30.49 46.16 -16.63
C THR A 11 -31.41 44.94 -16.49
N ARG A 12 -32.71 45.14 -16.62
CA ARG A 12 -33.74 44.07 -16.52
C ARG A 12 -33.47 42.90 -17.48
N GLN A 13 -32.82 43.18 -18.60
CA GLN A 13 -32.43 42.21 -19.62
C GLN A 13 -31.20 41.38 -19.20
N ALA A 14 -30.21 42.00 -18.54
CA ALA A 14 -29.10 41.29 -17.91
C ALA A 14 -29.58 40.33 -16.83
N LYS A 15 -30.55 40.74 -15.99
CA LYS A 15 -31.18 39.87 -14.99
C LYS A 15 -31.89 38.67 -15.61
N LYS A 16 -32.70 38.87 -16.67
CA LYS A 16 -33.38 37.76 -17.39
C LYS A 16 -32.39 36.78 -18.02
N ASN A 17 -31.28 37.27 -18.57
CA ASN A 17 -30.24 36.41 -19.15
C ASN A 17 -29.46 35.64 -18.07
N ALA A 18 -29.20 36.24 -16.91
CA ALA A 18 -28.58 35.55 -15.77
C ALA A 18 -29.47 34.41 -15.25
N ILE A 19 -30.78 34.64 -15.09
CA ILE A 19 -31.72 33.61 -14.65
C ILE A 19 -31.78 32.44 -15.66
N ARG A 20 -31.85 32.71 -16.97
CA ARG A 20 -31.80 31.66 -18.00
C ARG A 20 -30.49 30.86 -18.02
N LYS A 21 -29.36 31.48 -17.64
CA LYS A 21 -28.08 30.77 -17.51
C LYS A 21 -28.06 29.85 -16.28
N ILE A 22 -28.70 30.26 -15.18
CA ILE A 22 -28.85 29.44 -13.97
C ILE A 22 -29.77 28.23 -14.25
N ASP A 23 -30.91 28.42 -14.90
CA ASP A 23 -31.85 27.32 -15.21
C ASP A 23 -31.25 26.28 -16.18
N LYS A 24 -30.40 26.70 -17.11
CA LYS A 24 -29.64 25.78 -17.99
C LYS A 24 -28.56 24.98 -17.26
N ALA A 25 -28.18 25.35 -16.04
CA ALA A 25 -27.21 24.61 -15.21
C ALA A 25 -27.87 23.53 -14.32
N VAL A 26 -29.19 23.55 -14.15
CA VAL A 26 -30.01 22.58 -13.39
C VAL A 26 -30.09 21.14 -13.99
N PRO A 27 -29.71 20.82 -15.25
CA PRO A 27 -29.67 19.43 -15.76
C PRO A 27 -28.70 18.49 -15.01
N ARG A 28 -27.79 19.03 -14.19
CA ARG A 28 -26.81 18.23 -13.45
C ARG A 28 -27.42 17.49 -12.26
N GLU A 29 -28.49 17.99 -11.65
CA GLU A 29 -29.04 17.41 -10.43
C GLU A 29 -29.74 16.06 -10.68
N LYS A 30 -30.50 15.92 -11.78
CA LYS A 30 -31.11 14.64 -12.19
C LYS A 30 -30.05 13.60 -12.55
N LYS A 31 -29.00 14.00 -13.27
CA LYS A 31 -27.87 13.12 -13.60
C LYS A 31 -27.12 12.68 -12.34
N TYR A 32 -26.88 13.59 -11.41
CA TYR A 32 -26.25 13.32 -10.13
C TYR A 32 -27.08 12.36 -9.26
N LYS A 33 -28.39 12.60 -9.12
CA LYS A 33 -29.32 11.69 -8.42
C LYS A 33 -29.32 10.29 -9.04
N LYS A 34 -29.29 10.18 -10.37
CA LYS A 34 -29.21 8.88 -11.06
C LYS A 34 -27.87 8.18 -10.81
N LYS A 35 -26.76 8.92 -10.81
CA LYS A 35 -25.42 8.37 -10.51
C LYS A 35 -25.36 7.83 -9.08
N ARG A 36 -25.81 8.62 -8.10
CA ARG A 36 -25.84 8.24 -6.68
C ARG A 36 -26.69 6.99 -6.42
N LYS A 37 -27.86 6.87 -7.08
CA LYS A 37 -28.69 5.66 -6.99
C LYS A 37 -27.98 4.40 -7.51
N LYS A 38 -27.19 4.52 -8.59
CA LYS A 38 -26.40 3.40 -9.13
C LYS A 38 -25.25 3.03 -8.20
N GLU A 39 -24.56 4.02 -7.63
CA GLU A 39 -23.49 3.80 -6.65
C GLU A 39 -24.04 3.12 -5.39
N ASP A 40 -25.19 3.55 -4.88
CA ASP A 40 -25.85 2.91 -3.73
C ASP A 40 -26.27 1.46 -4.03
N GLN A 41 -26.74 1.17 -5.26
CA GLN A 41 -27.07 -0.20 -5.68
C GLN A 41 -25.81 -1.08 -5.75
N ALA A 42 -24.75 -0.60 -6.40
CA ALA A 42 -23.48 -1.34 -6.48
C ALA A 42 -22.88 -1.58 -5.09
N ALA A 43 -22.96 -0.61 -4.18
CA ALA A 43 -22.50 -0.76 -2.81
C ALA A 43 -23.32 -1.81 -2.03
N LYS A 44 -24.63 -1.90 -2.27
CA LYS A 44 -25.49 -2.93 -1.67
C LYS A 44 -25.15 -4.33 -2.19
N GLU A 45 -24.95 -4.48 -3.49
CA GLU A 45 -24.54 -5.75 -4.12
C GLU A 45 -23.17 -6.21 -3.59
N LEU A 46 -22.21 -5.30 -3.48
CA LEU A 46 -20.89 -5.60 -2.93
C LEU A 46 -20.99 -6.09 -1.48
N ARG A 47 -21.79 -5.41 -0.64
CA ARG A 47 -22.03 -5.85 0.75
C ARG A 47 -22.67 -7.23 0.82
N GLN A 48 -23.60 -7.57 -0.08
CA GLN A 48 -24.20 -8.90 -0.13
C GLN A 48 -23.18 -9.97 -0.52
N ARG A 49 -22.30 -9.68 -1.49
CA ARG A 49 -21.23 -10.59 -1.92
C ARG A 49 -20.24 -10.88 -0.78
N TYR A 50 -19.82 -9.87 -0.03
CA TYR A 50 -18.96 -10.07 1.13
C TYR A 50 -19.63 -10.91 2.22
N LYS A 51 -20.93 -10.72 2.48
CA LYS A 51 -21.67 -11.57 3.42
C LYS A 51 -21.72 -13.03 2.99
N GLN A 52 -21.90 -13.31 1.70
CA GLN A 52 -21.89 -14.68 1.18
C GLN A 52 -20.51 -15.32 1.30
N LEU A 53 -19.44 -14.57 1.04
CA LEU A 53 -18.07 -15.05 1.20
C LEU A 53 -17.74 -15.37 2.66
N ASP A 54 -18.15 -14.50 3.59
CA ASP A 54 -17.99 -14.72 5.03
C ASP A 54 -18.75 -15.98 5.50
N GLN A 55 -20.00 -16.15 5.06
CA GLN A 55 -20.77 -17.37 5.34
C GLN A 55 -20.11 -18.62 4.78
N LYS A 56 -19.61 -18.57 3.54
CA LYS A 56 -18.89 -19.69 2.91
C LYS A 56 -17.59 -20.02 3.66
N GLY A 57 -16.86 -18.99 4.11
CA GLY A 57 -15.66 -19.17 4.93
C GLY A 57 -15.96 -19.81 6.28
N LYS A 58 -17.07 -19.44 6.93
CA LYS A 58 -17.53 -20.06 8.18
C LYS A 58 -17.91 -21.53 7.99
N LEU A 59 -18.63 -21.87 6.93
CA LEU A 59 -18.95 -23.25 6.59
C LEU A 59 -17.69 -24.08 6.31
N ALA A 60 -16.72 -23.52 5.60
CA ALA A 60 -15.44 -24.19 5.35
C ALA A 60 -14.66 -24.46 6.64
N ARG A 61 -14.68 -23.52 7.60
CA ARG A 61 -14.06 -23.74 8.93
C ARG A 61 -14.79 -24.81 9.74
N GLN A 62 -16.13 -24.80 9.74
CA GLN A 62 -16.92 -25.85 10.38
C GLN A 62 -16.65 -27.22 9.77
N GLN A 63 -16.52 -27.33 8.44
CA GLN A 63 -16.17 -28.59 7.77
C GLN A 63 -14.77 -29.10 8.13
N VAL A 64 -13.80 -28.21 8.39
CA VAL A 64 -12.47 -28.58 8.88
C VAL A 64 -12.52 -29.02 10.34
N GLU A 65 -13.37 -28.38 11.15
CA GLU A 65 -13.52 -28.68 12.58
C GLU A 65 -14.31 -29.99 12.83
N GLU A 66 -15.35 -30.25 12.03
CA GLU A 66 -16.11 -31.52 12.03
C GLU A 66 -15.37 -32.63 11.26
N GLY A 67 -14.47 -32.24 10.34
CA GLY A 67 -13.63 -33.10 9.52
C GLY A 67 -12.27 -33.39 10.13
N ARG A 68 -12.27 -34.23 11.17
CA ARG A 68 -11.25 -35.29 11.35
C ARG A 68 -9.83 -34.82 11.69
N HIS A 69 -9.45 -35.11 12.94
CA HIS A 69 -8.12 -35.60 13.29
C HIS A 69 -7.80 -36.80 12.37
N VAL A 70 -7.23 -36.52 11.20
CA VAL A 70 -6.54 -37.54 10.41
C VAL A 70 -5.13 -37.56 10.97
N VAL A 71 -4.87 -38.58 11.77
CA VAL A 71 -3.52 -39.10 11.95
C VAL A 71 -2.98 -39.32 10.55
N ILE A 72 -2.00 -38.51 10.13
CA ILE A 72 -1.26 -38.75 8.90
C ILE A 72 -0.34 -39.94 9.22
N ASP A 73 -0.90 -41.15 9.12
CA ASP A 73 -0.09 -42.33 8.89
C ASP A 73 0.39 -42.23 7.44
N LEU A 74 1.69 -41.99 7.33
CA LEU A 74 2.49 -42.12 6.12
C LEU A 74 2.27 -43.54 5.56
N MET A 75 1.43 -43.65 4.54
CA MET A 75 1.47 -44.80 3.63
C MET A 75 1.56 -44.27 2.21
N ASP A 76 2.67 -44.65 1.58
CA ASP A 76 3.00 -44.46 0.17
C ASP A 76 1.87 -45.02 -0.72
N ASP A 77 1.18 -44.14 -1.44
CA ASP A 77 0.29 -44.54 -2.54
C ASP A 77 0.44 -43.53 -3.70
N ASP A 78 1.14 -43.99 -4.74
CA ASP A 78 1.32 -43.34 -6.03
C ASP A 78 -0.04 -43.01 -6.67
N SER A 79 -0.47 -41.75 -6.61
CA SER A 79 -1.64 -41.27 -7.35
C SER A 79 -1.36 -39.94 -8.05
N GLU A 80 -1.33 -40.01 -9.38
CA GLU A 80 -0.98 -38.98 -10.37
C GLU A 80 -1.98 -37.79 -10.48
N GLU A 81 -2.56 -37.30 -9.38
CA GLU A 81 -3.41 -36.09 -9.37
C GLU A 81 -2.76 -34.87 -8.69
N GLY A 82 -1.48 -34.95 -8.33
CA GLY A 82 -0.74 -33.89 -7.62
C GLY A 82 -0.12 -32.77 -8.48
N GLU A 83 -0.11 -32.89 -9.81
CA GLU A 83 0.67 -31.96 -10.65
C GLU A 83 -0.04 -30.63 -10.97
N ARG A 84 -1.37 -30.59 -11.01
CA ARG A 84 -2.09 -29.36 -11.40
C ARG A 84 -2.11 -28.28 -10.31
N ASP A 85 -2.15 -28.67 -9.04
CA ASP A 85 -2.18 -27.72 -7.92
C ASP A 85 -0.77 -27.24 -7.51
N LYS A 86 0.28 -28.05 -7.75
CA LYS A 86 1.67 -27.61 -7.54
C LYS A 86 2.07 -26.49 -8.50
N ARG A 87 1.74 -26.60 -9.80
CA ARG A 87 2.04 -25.55 -10.79
C ARG A 87 1.39 -24.20 -10.45
N LYS A 88 0.18 -24.20 -9.90
CA LYS A 88 -0.56 -22.97 -9.58
C LYS A 88 -0.09 -22.30 -8.28
N LYS A 89 0.50 -23.07 -7.37
CA LYS A 89 1.16 -22.55 -6.16
C LYS A 89 2.54 -21.98 -6.49
N GLU A 90 3.31 -22.69 -7.33
CA GLU A 90 4.64 -22.25 -7.79
C GLU A 90 4.56 -21.00 -8.70
N GLU A 91 3.56 -20.89 -9.58
CA GLU A 91 3.33 -19.66 -10.38
C GLU A 91 2.94 -18.44 -9.52
N ARG A 92 2.31 -18.65 -8.34
CA ARG A 92 1.95 -17.57 -7.42
C ARG A 92 3.12 -17.15 -6.52
N GLU A 93 4.02 -18.06 -6.20
CA GLU A 93 5.26 -17.77 -5.47
C GLU A 93 6.33 -17.15 -6.38
N ALA A 94 6.34 -17.47 -7.68
CA ALA A 94 7.27 -16.89 -8.65
C ALA A 94 6.96 -15.44 -9.08
N GLU A 95 5.75 -14.92 -8.80
CA GLU A 95 5.40 -13.50 -9.02
C GLU A 95 5.68 -12.62 -7.78
N MET A 96 6.07 -13.22 -6.64
CA MET A 96 6.57 -12.46 -5.50
C MET A 96 7.95 -11.90 -5.84
N VAL A 97 7.98 -10.60 -6.16
CA VAL A 97 9.20 -9.80 -6.25
C VAL A 97 10.09 -10.16 -5.08
N PRO A 98 11.39 -10.50 -5.29
CA PRO A 98 12.28 -10.87 -4.20
C PRO A 98 12.33 -9.72 -3.18
N PHE A 99 11.73 -9.97 -2.01
CA PHE A 99 11.74 -9.05 -0.88
C PHE A 99 13.07 -9.24 -0.16
N GLU A 100 14.16 -8.87 -0.81
CA GLU A 100 15.52 -8.93 -0.27
C GLU A 100 16.14 -7.54 -0.21
N CYS A 101 17.01 -7.32 0.76
CA CYS A 101 17.82 -6.12 0.82
C CYS A 101 18.85 -6.12 -0.30
N VAL A 102 18.81 -5.12 -1.19
CA VAL A 102 19.72 -5.03 -2.34
C VAL A 102 21.21 -4.92 -1.94
N ILE A 103 21.53 -4.53 -0.69
CA ILE A 103 22.92 -4.36 -0.23
C ILE A 103 23.47 -5.66 0.39
N CYS A 104 22.74 -6.32 1.29
CA CYS A 104 23.22 -7.51 2.00
C CYS A 104 22.60 -8.83 1.51
N SER A 105 21.65 -8.77 0.57
CA SER A 105 20.88 -9.93 0.06
C SER A 105 20.15 -10.72 1.15
N GLU A 106 19.83 -10.07 2.27
CA GLU A 106 19.07 -10.67 3.37
C GLU A 106 17.56 -10.51 3.09
N GLU A 107 16.78 -11.54 3.39
CA GLU A 107 15.33 -11.50 3.26
C GLU A 107 14.73 -10.44 4.19
N ILE A 108 13.85 -9.60 3.64
CA ILE A 108 13.23 -8.50 4.37
C ILE A 108 12.35 -9.02 5.52
N ILE A 109 11.77 -10.20 5.38
CA ILE A 109 10.99 -10.86 6.43
C ILE A 109 11.87 -11.19 7.65
N ASP A 110 13.09 -11.67 7.41
CA ASP A 110 14.05 -11.95 8.47
C ASP A 110 14.52 -10.67 9.15
N VAL A 111 14.77 -9.62 8.38
CA VAL A 111 15.17 -8.30 8.89
C VAL A 111 14.10 -7.72 9.83
N LEU A 112 12.82 -7.80 9.44
CA LEU A 112 11.71 -7.38 10.29
C LEU A 112 11.60 -8.23 11.54
N SER A 113 11.72 -9.56 11.42
CA SER A 113 11.60 -10.48 12.55
C SER A 113 12.71 -10.25 13.57
N LYS A 114 13.94 -9.99 13.10
CA LYS A 114 15.07 -9.58 13.94
C LYS A 114 14.79 -8.26 14.64
N ALA A 115 14.32 -7.25 13.91
CA ALA A 115 14.00 -5.95 14.51
C ALA A 115 12.94 -6.08 15.62
N ILE A 116 11.89 -6.88 15.41
CA ILE A 116 10.89 -7.18 16.44
C ILE A 116 11.54 -7.86 17.66
N SER A 117 12.40 -8.86 17.43
CA SER A 117 13.09 -9.57 18.51
C SER A 117 14.05 -8.69 19.31
N GLU A 118 14.67 -7.69 18.66
CA GLU A 118 15.54 -6.70 19.29
C GLU A 118 14.77 -5.54 19.92
N GLY A 119 13.44 -5.48 19.77
CA GLY A 119 12.61 -4.37 20.23
C GLY A 119 12.86 -3.06 19.46
N LYS A 120 13.40 -3.16 18.24
CA LYS A 120 13.68 -2.03 17.34
C LYS A 120 12.62 -1.93 16.25
N GLY A 121 12.60 -0.79 15.55
CA GLY A 121 11.81 -0.71 14.32
C GLY A 121 10.35 -0.26 14.47
N GLY A 122 9.87 0.08 15.67
CA GLY A 122 8.48 0.48 15.86
C GLY A 122 7.49 -0.69 15.72
N VAL A 123 6.25 -0.42 15.30
CA VAL A 123 5.20 -1.45 15.13
C VAL A 123 5.65 -2.47 14.08
N ASP A 124 5.70 -3.74 14.47
CA ASP A 124 6.10 -4.87 13.62
C ASP A 124 7.48 -4.70 12.93
N GLY A 125 8.39 -3.93 13.53
CA GLY A 125 9.75 -3.75 13.01
C GLY A 125 9.86 -2.85 11.77
N GLY A 126 8.79 -2.16 11.35
CA GLY A 126 8.73 -1.42 10.08
C GLY A 126 9.84 -0.39 9.81
N LEU A 127 10.41 0.26 10.83
CA LEU A 127 11.52 1.22 10.67
C LEU A 127 12.85 0.54 10.33
N ALA A 128 12.94 -0.79 10.42
CA ALA A 128 14.13 -1.56 10.04
C ALA A 128 14.35 -1.62 8.52
N ILE A 129 13.35 -1.20 7.73
CA ILE A 129 13.42 -1.19 6.27
C ILE A 129 13.37 0.24 5.73
N TRP A 130 14.32 0.58 4.88
CA TRP A 130 14.27 1.75 4.01
C TRP A 130 13.77 1.35 2.63
N SER A 131 12.77 2.07 2.11
CA SER A 131 12.34 1.96 0.72
C SER A 131 12.84 3.17 -0.07
N CYS A 132 13.23 2.96 -1.33
CA CYS A 132 13.59 4.10 -2.16
C CYS A 132 12.38 5.03 -2.33
N ASP A 133 12.58 6.32 -2.08
CA ASP A 133 11.59 7.41 -2.19
C ASP A 133 11.07 7.65 -3.62
N GLN A 134 11.73 7.05 -4.61
CA GLN A 134 11.40 7.17 -6.02
C GLN A 134 10.26 6.21 -6.37
N LYS A 135 9.14 6.78 -6.87
CA LYS A 135 7.88 6.07 -7.16
C LYS A 135 8.02 4.82 -8.05
N ASP A 136 8.99 4.84 -8.96
CA ASP A 136 9.21 3.75 -9.93
C ASP A 136 10.30 2.77 -9.50
N CYS A 137 11.02 3.03 -8.40
CA CYS A 137 12.12 2.18 -7.98
C CYS A 137 11.65 1.05 -7.06
N GLY A 138 10.92 1.37 -5.99
CA GLY A 138 10.29 0.40 -5.10
C GLY A 138 11.22 -0.59 -4.37
N VAL A 139 12.54 -0.50 -4.55
CA VAL A 139 13.51 -1.38 -3.92
C VAL A 139 13.59 -1.15 -2.41
N LEU A 140 13.83 -2.23 -1.68
CA LEU A 140 13.92 -2.26 -0.23
C LEU A 140 15.35 -2.52 0.24
N PHE A 141 15.67 -1.96 1.40
CA PHE A 141 16.97 -2.10 2.04
C PHE A 141 16.80 -2.19 3.54
N CYS A 142 17.71 -2.86 4.25
CA CYS A 142 17.80 -2.72 5.70
C CYS A 142 18.28 -1.30 6.04
N THR A 143 17.65 -0.65 7.02
CA THR A 143 18.05 0.68 7.48
C THR A 143 19.53 0.71 7.90
N SER A 144 20.01 -0.32 8.58
CA SER A 144 21.42 -0.47 8.96
C SER A 144 22.38 -0.49 7.77
N CYS A 145 22.01 -1.19 6.69
CA CYS A 145 22.81 -1.26 5.46
C CYS A 145 22.86 0.09 4.75
N VAL A 146 21.72 0.77 4.67
CA VAL A 146 21.65 2.10 4.06
C VAL A 146 22.50 3.10 4.83
N ILE A 147 22.45 3.08 6.16
CA ILE A 147 23.27 3.97 6.99
C ILE A 147 24.74 3.71 6.74
N ARG A 148 25.20 2.46 6.82
CA ARG A 148 26.60 2.10 6.51
C ARG A 148 27.01 2.51 5.09
N TYR A 149 26.10 2.46 4.13
CA TYR A 149 26.36 2.86 2.75
C TYR A 149 26.55 4.38 2.60
N ILE A 150 25.80 5.19 3.36
CA ILE A 150 25.91 6.66 3.32
C ILE A 150 26.97 7.21 4.28
N THR A 151 27.38 6.48 5.32
CA THR A 151 28.38 6.92 6.31
C THR A 151 29.76 6.29 6.12
N GLY A 152 29.89 5.26 5.29
CA GLY A 152 31.16 4.56 5.07
C GLY A 152 32.23 5.38 4.32
N ALA A 153 33.45 4.85 4.25
CA ALA A 153 34.59 5.51 3.59
C ALA A 153 34.38 5.81 2.10
N MET A 154 33.48 5.09 1.43
CA MET A 154 33.02 5.36 0.07
C MET A 154 31.56 5.80 0.06
N ALA A 155 31.21 6.73 0.95
CA ALA A 155 29.86 7.25 1.12
C ALA A 155 29.24 7.64 -0.23
N ARG A 156 28.09 7.04 -0.52
CA ARG A 156 27.29 7.34 -1.70
C ARG A 156 25.89 7.72 -1.24
N THR A 157 25.38 8.82 -1.74
CA THR A 157 24.06 9.34 -1.37
C THR A 157 22.95 8.90 -2.33
N ASN A 158 23.25 7.95 -3.22
CA ASN A 158 22.39 7.56 -4.34
C ASN A 158 21.95 6.11 -4.21
N CYS A 159 20.71 5.84 -4.62
CA CYS A 159 20.15 4.50 -4.69
C CYS A 159 21.01 3.57 -5.55
N PRO A 160 21.45 2.41 -5.05
CA PRO A 160 22.19 1.42 -5.84
C PRO A 160 21.43 0.92 -7.09
N ALA A 161 20.10 0.90 -7.03
CA ALA A 161 19.26 0.40 -8.12
C ALA A 161 18.94 1.47 -9.18
N CYS A 162 18.29 2.58 -8.80
CA CYS A 162 17.88 3.61 -9.76
C CYS A 162 18.90 4.75 -9.94
N ARG A 163 19.99 4.77 -9.16
CA ARG A 163 21.09 5.76 -9.19
C ARG A 163 20.68 7.21 -8.87
N ARG A 164 19.42 7.46 -8.52
CA ARG A 164 18.93 8.77 -8.07
C ARG A 164 19.35 9.03 -6.63
N GLU A 165 19.50 10.31 -6.28
CA GLU A 165 19.80 10.75 -4.92
C GLU A 165 18.67 10.40 -3.96
N TRP A 166 19.03 9.93 -2.77
CA TRP A 166 18.09 9.73 -1.68
C TRP A 166 17.81 11.01 -0.92
N ASN A 167 16.60 11.11 -0.37
CA ASN A 167 16.31 12.13 0.64
C ASN A 167 17.00 11.78 1.98
N LEU A 168 18.21 12.31 2.17
CA LEU A 168 19.00 12.06 3.37
C LEU A 168 18.35 12.60 4.64
N GLY A 169 17.47 13.61 4.55
CA GLY A 169 16.72 14.13 5.70
C GLY A 169 15.76 13.06 6.24
N MET A 170 14.89 12.55 5.37
CA MET A 170 13.97 11.46 5.71
C MET A 170 14.70 10.20 6.18
N LEU A 171 15.79 9.84 5.50
CA LEU A 171 16.60 8.68 5.88
C LEU A 171 17.19 8.84 7.29
N ARG A 172 17.72 10.01 7.62
CA ARG A 172 18.27 10.29 8.96
C ARG A 172 17.18 10.29 10.02
N ASP A 173 16.02 10.86 9.73
CA ASP A 173 14.90 10.87 10.67
C ASP A 173 14.43 9.44 10.96
N GLN A 174 14.30 8.60 9.92
CA GLN A 174 13.96 7.20 10.09
C GLN A 174 15.06 6.43 10.84
N ALA A 175 16.34 6.66 10.53
CA ALA A 175 17.44 5.99 11.20
C ALA A 175 17.48 6.33 12.69
N ARG A 176 17.27 7.60 13.08
CA ARG A 176 17.15 7.99 14.50
C ARG A 176 15.97 7.31 15.19
N ALA A 177 14.85 7.15 14.49
CA ALA A 177 13.67 6.47 15.02
C ALA A 177 13.87 4.94 15.13
N TYR A 178 14.65 4.35 14.23
CA TYR A 178 14.98 2.93 14.23
C TYR A 178 15.96 2.58 15.36
N ASP A 179 17.05 3.35 15.45
CA ASP A 179 18.10 3.16 16.45
C ASP A 179 18.88 4.49 16.61
N PRO A 180 18.73 5.18 17.76
CA PRO A 180 19.33 6.49 17.98
C PRO A 180 20.86 6.46 18.01
N ASP A 181 21.47 5.31 18.35
CA ASP A 181 22.93 5.17 18.47
C ASP A 181 23.60 4.91 17.11
N LEU A 182 22.79 4.55 16.10
CA LEU A 182 23.26 4.13 14.77
C LEU A 182 23.84 5.27 13.93
N LEU A 183 23.53 6.51 14.30
CA LEU A 183 24.05 7.74 13.71
C LEU A 183 25.04 8.48 14.62
N GLY A 184 25.56 7.82 15.66
CA GLY A 184 26.42 8.40 16.70
C GLY A 184 27.33 9.50 16.17
N GLU A 185 27.14 10.71 16.73
CA GLU A 185 27.95 11.89 16.44
C GLU A 185 29.42 11.56 16.71
N GLY A 186 30.22 11.49 15.65
CA GLY A 186 31.67 11.66 15.71
C GLY A 186 32.02 13.14 15.66
#